data_AF-A0A2M7CFD6-F1
#
_entry.id   AF-A0A2M7CFD6-F1
#
_cell.length_a   1.000
_cell.length_b   1.000
_cell.length_c   1.000
_cell.angle_alpha   90.00
_cell.angle_beta   90.00
_cell.angle_gamma   90.00
#
_symmetry.space_group_name_H-M   'P 1'
#
loop_
_entity.id
_entity.type
_entity.pdbx_description
1 polymer ?
#
loop_
_entity_poly.entity_id
_entity_poly.type
_entity_poly.pdbx_seq_one_letter_code
_entity_poly.pdbx_strand_id
1 'polypeptide(L)'
;MEDSTVRREVKGKVLIVDDAPDTLEIIQKLLYYEGYDVAIASTGEEGVRKAEEEKPEVVLMDINLPGIDGTEALRKIKMINPLQCVIMLTAFATVENAIHSLKEGASDFVKKPFENEHLIHIVNQCLEKYKTLKEKEKLEEEVRRLSITDDLTGLYNHRHFFKTLEAELARLRRQKISLSLLMFDLDNFKRYNDLYGHLEGDKVLKNIGEIVKHSIRYNVDSGYRYGGDEFTILLIGASVDHALTIAERIRSSIEQAEFQNITVSIGLSEYQDHFDLEGFVKSADDAMYIAKNSGGNRVHTNIP
;
A
#
# COMPACT_ATOMS: atom_id res chain seq x y z
N MET A 1 17.82 -46.19 -5.48
CA MET A 1 18.56 -45.40 -6.48
C MET A 1 17.62 -45.26 -7.66
N GLU A 2 17.15 -44.12 -8.10
CA GLU A 2 17.28 -42.70 -7.75
C GLU A 2 16.05 -42.12 -8.47
N ASP A 3 15.19 -41.37 -7.79
CA ASP A 3 14.64 -40.19 -8.45
C ASP A 3 14.22 -39.18 -7.39
N SER A 4 15.19 -38.33 -7.09
CA SER A 4 14.98 -37.06 -6.41
C SER A 4 13.97 -36.23 -7.20
N THR A 5 12.82 -35.93 -6.60
CA THR A 5 11.95 -34.82 -7.02
C THR A 5 12.71 -33.51 -6.87
N VAL A 6 13.57 -33.20 -7.85
CA VAL A 6 14.09 -31.86 -8.08
C VAL A 6 12.89 -31.04 -8.53
N ARG A 7 12.37 -30.17 -7.64
CA ARG A 7 11.40 -29.16 -8.05
C ARG A 7 12.06 -28.32 -9.13
N ARG A 8 11.65 -28.52 -10.39
CA ARG A 8 12.12 -27.71 -11.52
C ARG A 8 11.74 -26.26 -11.21
N GLU A 9 12.74 -25.39 -11.13
CA GLU A 9 12.52 -23.97 -10.87
C GLU A 9 11.78 -23.38 -12.07
N VAL A 10 10.55 -22.91 -11.83
CA VAL A 10 9.66 -22.41 -12.87
C VAL A 10 10.11 -20.99 -13.27
N LYS A 11 10.31 -20.74 -14.57
CA LYS A 11 10.75 -19.44 -15.08
C LYS A 11 9.75 -18.31 -14.78
N GLY A 12 8.47 -18.62 -14.91
CA GLY A 12 7.33 -17.75 -14.69
C GLY A 12 6.03 -18.44 -15.11
N LYS A 13 4.90 -17.82 -14.80
CA LYS A 13 3.55 -18.28 -15.14
C LYS A 13 3.03 -17.52 -16.37
N VAL A 14 2.55 -18.29 -17.34
CA VAL A 14 1.99 -17.79 -18.59
C VAL A 14 0.53 -18.24 -18.71
N LEU A 15 -0.35 -17.35 -19.12
CA LEU A 15 -1.72 -17.68 -19.51
C LEU A 15 -1.85 -17.59 -21.03
N ILE A 16 -2.39 -18.62 -21.66
CA ILE A 16 -2.70 -18.63 -23.09
C ILE A 16 -4.21 -18.54 -23.24
N VAL A 17 -4.69 -17.62 -24.08
CA VAL A 17 -6.12 -17.42 -24.37
C VAL A 17 -6.33 -17.55 -25.87
N ASP A 18 -6.97 -18.63 -26.30
CA ASP A 18 -7.19 -18.97 -27.71
C ASP A 18 -8.39 -19.92 -27.83
N ASP A 19 -9.25 -19.72 -28.82
CA ASP A 19 -10.43 -20.56 -29.02
C ASP A 19 -10.13 -21.87 -29.76
N ALA A 20 -8.96 -21.97 -30.41
CA ALA A 20 -8.51 -23.17 -31.11
C ALA A 20 -7.76 -24.12 -30.14
N PRO A 21 -8.32 -25.31 -29.83
CA PRO A 21 -7.69 -26.26 -28.90
C PRO A 21 -6.30 -26.72 -29.33
N ASP A 22 -6.09 -26.90 -30.63
CA ASP A 22 -4.81 -27.32 -31.19
C ASP A 22 -3.72 -26.26 -30.93
N THR A 23 -4.06 -24.97 -31.05
CA THR A 23 -3.14 -23.85 -30.77
C THR A 23 -2.75 -23.83 -29.29
N LEU A 24 -3.75 -23.97 -28.40
CA LEU A 24 -3.52 -24.05 -26.96
C LEU A 24 -2.56 -25.21 -26.62
N GLU A 25 -2.80 -26.40 -27.16
CA GLU A 25 -1.98 -27.59 -26.89
C GLU A 25 -0.53 -27.40 -27.36
N ILE A 26 -0.33 -26.85 -28.57
CA ILE A 26 1.01 -26.62 -29.14
C ILE A 26 1.79 -25.60 -28.31
N ILE A 27 1.21 -24.43 -28.04
CA ILE A 27 1.90 -23.37 -27.28
C ILE A 27 2.14 -23.84 -25.84
N GLN A 28 1.18 -24.53 -25.23
CA GLN A 28 1.31 -25.05 -23.88
C GLN A 28 2.49 -26.03 -23.77
N LYS A 29 2.58 -27.01 -24.68
CA LYS A 29 3.72 -27.96 -24.73
C LYS A 29 5.05 -27.24 -24.93
N LEU A 30 5.10 -26.26 -25.82
CA LEU A 30 6.30 -25.46 -26.09
C LEU A 30 6.78 -24.74 -24.83
N LEU A 31 5.90 -23.99 -24.17
CA LEU A 31 6.24 -23.20 -22.99
C LEU A 31 6.55 -24.09 -21.77
N TYR A 32 5.87 -25.23 -21.61
CA TYR A 32 6.23 -26.20 -20.57
C TYR A 32 7.63 -26.78 -20.79
N TYR A 33 8.01 -27.09 -22.04
CA TYR A 33 9.35 -27.57 -22.35
C TYR A 33 10.42 -26.53 -21.98
N GLU A 34 10.13 -25.26 -22.25
CA GLU A 34 10.94 -24.10 -21.88
C GLU A 34 10.97 -23.78 -20.38
N GLY A 35 10.13 -24.44 -19.56
CA GLY A 35 10.15 -24.32 -18.10
C GLY A 35 9.20 -23.26 -17.52
N TYR A 36 8.16 -22.87 -18.25
CA TYR A 36 7.07 -22.05 -17.73
C TYR A 36 5.97 -22.91 -17.09
N ASP A 37 5.23 -22.32 -16.14
CA ASP A 37 3.94 -22.84 -15.69
C ASP A 37 2.85 -22.23 -16.57
N VAL A 38 1.93 -23.04 -17.10
CA VAL A 38 1.07 -22.61 -18.21
C VAL A 38 -0.40 -22.90 -17.93
N ALA A 39 -1.16 -21.82 -17.73
CA ALA A 39 -2.61 -21.85 -17.71
C ALA A 39 -3.17 -21.62 -19.14
N ILE A 40 -4.35 -22.15 -19.41
CA ILE A 40 -5.06 -21.98 -20.68
C ILE A 40 -6.48 -21.45 -20.45
N ALA A 41 -7.02 -20.72 -21.42
CA ALA A 41 -8.41 -20.27 -21.47
C ALA A 41 -8.91 -20.28 -22.92
N SER A 42 -10.19 -20.57 -23.13
CA SER A 42 -10.78 -20.70 -24.47
C SER A 42 -11.67 -19.53 -24.88
N THR A 43 -11.95 -18.58 -23.98
CA THR A 43 -12.71 -17.36 -24.28
C THR A 43 -12.05 -16.15 -23.63
N GLY A 44 -12.38 -14.94 -24.12
CA GLY A 44 -11.86 -13.70 -23.55
C GLY A 44 -12.29 -13.50 -22.09
N GLU A 45 -13.53 -13.85 -21.73
CA GLU A 45 -14.04 -13.76 -20.36
C GLU A 45 -13.31 -14.69 -19.41
N GLU A 46 -13.06 -15.93 -19.83
CA GLU A 46 -12.26 -16.87 -19.05
C GLU A 46 -10.82 -16.36 -18.89
N GLY A 47 -10.24 -15.79 -19.95
CA GLY A 47 -8.92 -15.17 -19.93
C GLY A 47 -8.81 -14.05 -18.91
N VAL A 48 -9.79 -13.13 -18.89
CA VAL A 48 -9.83 -12.03 -17.89
C VAL A 48 -9.94 -12.58 -16.47
N ARG A 49 -10.85 -13.53 -16.23
CA ARG A 49 -11.03 -14.13 -14.90
C ARG A 49 -9.76 -14.80 -14.39
N LYS A 50 -9.12 -15.63 -15.23
CA LYS A 50 -7.86 -16.30 -14.88
C LYS A 50 -6.72 -15.31 -14.69
N ALA A 51 -6.66 -14.24 -15.49
CA ALA A 51 -5.65 -13.20 -15.31
C ALA A 51 -5.73 -12.52 -13.92
N GLU A 52 -6.94 -12.35 -13.40
CA GLU A 52 -7.19 -11.78 -12.06
C GLU A 52 -6.92 -12.77 -10.91
N GLU A 53 -7.45 -13.99 -11.03
CA GLU A 53 -7.36 -15.02 -9.98
C GLU A 53 -5.95 -15.60 -9.88
N GLU A 54 -5.36 -15.94 -11.02
CA GLU A 54 -4.10 -16.68 -11.10
C GLU A 54 -2.88 -15.77 -11.22
N LYS A 55 -3.08 -14.49 -11.56
CA LYS A 55 -2.06 -13.44 -11.68
C LYS A 55 -0.80 -13.86 -12.46
N PRO A 56 -0.93 -14.44 -13.68
CA PRO A 56 0.21 -14.80 -14.52
C PRO A 56 1.06 -13.56 -14.84
N GLU A 57 2.38 -13.72 -15.00
CA GLU A 57 3.26 -12.62 -15.39
C GLU A 57 3.09 -12.22 -16.86
N VAL A 58 2.78 -13.19 -17.73
CA VAL A 58 2.58 -13.00 -19.17
C VAL A 58 1.27 -13.64 -19.61
N VAL A 59 0.53 -12.94 -20.46
CA VAL A 59 -0.69 -13.41 -21.13
C VAL A 59 -0.45 -13.40 -22.63
N LEU A 60 -0.63 -14.55 -23.29
CA LEU A 60 -0.71 -14.68 -24.74
C LEU A 60 -2.19 -14.67 -25.12
N MET A 61 -2.64 -13.65 -25.85
CA MET A 61 -4.05 -13.40 -26.10
C MET A 61 -4.33 -13.40 -27.59
N ASP A 62 -5.13 -14.34 -28.10
CA ASP A 62 -5.65 -14.24 -29.45
C ASP A 62 -6.58 -13.03 -29.61
N ILE A 63 -6.53 -12.37 -30.77
CA ILE A 63 -7.40 -11.21 -31.04
C ILE A 63 -8.85 -11.66 -31.25
N ASN A 64 -9.08 -12.78 -31.96
CA ASN A 64 -10.40 -13.20 -32.41
C ASN A 64 -10.94 -14.28 -31.47
N LEU A 65 -11.50 -13.85 -30.34
CA LEU A 65 -12.09 -14.76 -29.36
C LEU A 65 -13.63 -14.75 -29.43
N PRO A 66 -14.29 -15.86 -29.09
CA PRO A 66 -15.73 -15.89 -28.88
C PRO A 66 -16.10 -15.08 -27.63
N GLY A 67 -17.25 -14.41 -27.68
CA GLY A 67 -17.71 -13.53 -26.60
C GLY A 67 -17.07 -12.15 -26.73
N ILE A 68 -16.36 -11.72 -25.68
CA ILE A 68 -15.51 -10.53 -25.77
C ILE A 68 -14.27 -10.82 -26.61
N ASP A 69 -13.92 -9.89 -27.49
CA ASP A 69 -12.70 -10.01 -28.29
C ASP A 69 -11.43 -9.85 -27.42
N GLY A 70 -10.28 -10.28 -27.96
CA GLY A 70 -9.01 -10.24 -27.24
C GLY A 70 -8.56 -8.82 -26.88
N THR A 71 -8.97 -7.84 -27.68
CA THR A 71 -8.69 -6.42 -27.43
C THR A 71 -9.47 -5.88 -26.23
N GLU A 72 -10.75 -6.23 -26.10
CA GLU A 72 -11.58 -5.91 -24.95
C GLU A 72 -11.05 -6.62 -23.70
N ALA A 73 -10.66 -7.89 -23.83
CA ALA A 73 -10.02 -8.64 -22.75
C ALA A 73 -8.71 -7.97 -22.28
N LEU A 74 -7.85 -7.52 -23.21
CA LEU A 74 -6.65 -6.73 -22.92
C LEU A 74 -6.99 -5.50 -22.08
N ARG A 75 -7.98 -4.69 -22.50
CA ARG A 75 -8.36 -3.48 -21.76
C ARG A 75 -8.82 -3.82 -20.34
N LYS A 76 -9.62 -4.87 -20.16
CA LYS A 76 -10.07 -5.34 -18.84
C LYS A 76 -8.91 -5.79 -17.96
N ILE A 77 -7.99 -6.60 -18.48
CA ILE A 77 -6.79 -7.05 -17.75
C ILE A 77 -5.95 -5.85 -17.30
N LYS A 78 -5.74 -4.86 -18.20
CA LYS A 78 -4.95 -3.67 -17.88
C LYS A 78 -5.60 -2.72 -16.88
N MET A 79 -6.94 -2.69 -16.78
CA MET A 79 -7.62 -1.96 -15.72
C MET A 79 -7.45 -2.62 -14.34
N ILE A 80 -7.38 -3.96 -14.29
CA ILE A 80 -7.18 -4.72 -13.05
C ILE A 80 -5.71 -4.65 -12.62
N ASN A 81 -4.78 -4.91 -13.55
CA ASN A 81 -3.35 -4.92 -13.31
C ASN A 81 -2.58 -4.32 -14.50
N PRO A 82 -2.20 -3.03 -14.43
CA PRO A 82 -1.47 -2.36 -15.51
C PRO A 82 -0.12 -3.01 -15.86
N LEU A 83 0.54 -3.65 -14.89
CA LEU A 83 1.87 -4.25 -15.05
C LEU A 83 1.86 -5.55 -15.84
N GLN A 84 0.76 -6.31 -15.80
CA GLN A 84 0.67 -7.64 -16.38
C GLN A 84 0.99 -7.60 -17.87
N CYS A 85 1.96 -8.39 -18.35
CA CYS A 85 2.33 -8.34 -19.77
C CYS A 85 1.28 -9.07 -20.61
N VAL A 86 0.76 -8.41 -21.64
CA VAL A 86 -0.22 -9.01 -22.56
C VAL A 86 0.34 -8.92 -23.98
N ILE A 87 0.62 -10.08 -24.58
CA ILE A 87 1.11 -10.22 -25.96
C ILE A 87 -0.06 -10.66 -26.82
N MET A 88 -0.37 -9.88 -27.86
CA MET A 88 -1.47 -10.21 -28.77
C MET A 88 -1.01 -11.20 -29.85
N LEU A 89 -1.72 -12.32 -30.01
CA LEU A 89 -1.53 -13.24 -31.13
C LEU A 89 -2.49 -12.85 -32.26
N THR A 90 -1.96 -12.60 -33.47
CA THR A 90 -2.77 -12.09 -34.59
C THR A 90 -2.54 -12.84 -35.89
N ALA A 91 -3.61 -13.21 -36.59
CA ALA A 91 -3.53 -13.72 -37.95
C ALA A 91 -3.16 -12.63 -38.99
N PHE A 92 -3.47 -11.36 -38.69
CA PHE A 92 -3.26 -10.22 -39.58
C PHE A 92 -2.43 -9.13 -38.90
N ALA A 93 -1.11 -9.34 -38.86
CA ALA A 93 -0.16 -8.30 -38.46
C ALA A 93 0.05 -7.29 -39.61
N THR A 94 -0.94 -6.44 -39.87
CA THR A 94 -0.66 -5.16 -40.53
C THR A 94 0.00 -4.24 -39.52
N VAL A 95 0.85 -3.31 -39.99
CA VAL A 95 1.50 -2.31 -39.13
C VAL A 95 0.46 -1.50 -38.35
N GLU A 96 -0.69 -1.21 -38.97
CA GLU A 96 -1.79 -0.47 -38.33
C GLU A 96 -2.42 -1.23 -37.16
N ASN A 97 -2.71 -2.52 -37.32
CA ASN A 97 -3.32 -3.34 -36.25
C ASN A 97 -2.35 -3.56 -35.08
N ALA A 98 -1.06 -3.73 -35.37
CA ALA A 98 -0.01 -3.81 -34.36
C ALA A 98 0.09 -2.52 -33.54
N ILE A 99 0.12 -1.36 -34.21
CA ILE A 99 0.16 -0.05 -33.56
C ILE A 99 -1.10 0.18 -32.71
N HIS A 100 -2.28 -0.24 -33.20
CA HIS A 100 -3.52 -0.09 -32.45
C HIS A 100 -3.47 -0.89 -31.14
N SER A 101 -3.07 -2.15 -31.20
CA SER A 101 -2.97 -3.02 -30.01
C SER A 101 -2.00 -2.47 -28.96
N LEU A 102 -0.84 -1.96 -29.40
CA LEU A 102 0.14 -1.33 -28.50
C LEU A 102 -0.41 -0.06 -27.83
N LYS A 103 -1.16 0.77 -28.56
CA LYS A 103 -1.82 1.97 -28.01
C LYS A 103 -2.86 1.63 -26.95
N GLU A 104 -3.44 0.43 -27.02
CA GLU A 104 -4.44 -0.05 -26.07
C GLU A 104 -3.83 -0.76 -24.85
N GLY A 105 -2.50 -0.80 -24.78
CA GLY A 105 -1.75 -1.29 -23.63
C GLY A 105 -1.11 -2.66 -23.84
N ALA A 106 -1.23 -3.28 -25.03
CA ALA A 106 -0.50 -4.51 -25.32
C ALA A 106 1.00 -4.29 -25.12
N SER A 107 1.66 -5.30 -24.56
CA SER A 107 3.10 -5.28 -24.32
C SER A 107 3.88 -5.61 -25.59
N ASP A 108 3.34 -6.50 -26.41
CA ASP A 108 3.84 -6.82 -27.74
C ASP A 108 2.76 -7.52 -28.58
N PHE A 109 3.10 -7.94 -29.80
CA PHE A 109 2.28 -8.80 -30.65
C PHE A 109 3.12 -9.87 -31.36
N VAL A 110 2.50 -11.01 -31.66
CA VAL A 110 3.09 -12.10 -32.43
C VAL A 110 2.16 -12.48 -33.57
N LYS A 111 2.69 -12.49 -34.79
CA LYS A 111 1.94 -12.87 -35.99
C LYS A 111 1.81 -14.40 -36.10
N LYS A 112 0.62 -14.92 -36.38
CA LYS A 112 0.35 -16.31 -36.73
C LYS A 112 0.48 -16.52 -38.27
N PRO A 113 1.06 -17.64 -38.74
CA PRO A 113 1.85 -18.60 -37.96
C PRO A 113 3.19 -17.96 -37.50
N PHE A 114 3.70 -18.39 -36.34
CA PHE A 114 4.95 -17.91 -35.76
C PHE A 114 5.99 -19.04 -35.69
N GLU A 115 7.26 -18.64 -35.65
CA GLU A 115 8.36 -19.53 -35.31
C GLU A 115 8.46 -19.66 -33.78
N ASN A 116 8.73 -20.87 -33.29
CA ASN A 116 8.81 -21.15 -31.85
C ASN A 116 9.82 -20.25 -31.14
N GLU A 117 11.01 -20.09 -31.72
CA GLU A 117 12.07 -19.24 -31.17
C GLU A 117 11.62 -17.77 -31.03
N HIS A 118 10.86 -17.27 -32.01
CA HIS A 118 10.33 -15.91 -31.96
C HIS A 118 9.32 -15.75 -30.84
N LEU A 119 8.36 -16.68 -30.68
CA LEU A 119 7.39 -16.60 -29.58
C LEU A 119 8.09 -16.66 -28.21
N ILE A 120 9.04 -17.57 -28.04
CA ILE A 120 9.81 -17.72 -26.79
C ILE A 120 10.60 -16.44 -26.49
N HIS A 121 11.21 -15.83 -27.50
CA HIS A 121 11.93 -14.57 -27.34
C HIS A 121 11.05 -13.45 -26.79
N ILE A 122 9.86 -13.24 -27.38
CA ILE A 122 8.91 -12.20 -26.96
C ILE A 122 8.36 -12.49 -25.55
N VAL A 123 8.06 -13.76 -25.23
CA VAL A 123 7.63 -14.16 -23.88
C VAL A 123 8.72 -13.87 -22.83
N ASN A 124 9.99 -14.20 -23.12
CA ASN A 124 11.11 -13.89 -22.22
C ASN A 124 11.26 -12.39 -21.99
N GLN A 125 11.23 -11.58 -23.05
CA GLN A 125 11.33 -10.12 -22.95
C GLN A 125 10.21 -9.53 -22.09
N CYS A 126 8.97 -9.98 -22.30
CA CYS A 126 7.83 -9.55 -21.50
C CYS A 126 7.97 -9.98 -20.03
N LEU A 127 8.41 -11.21 -19.76
CA LEU A 127 8.63 -11.70 -18.41
C LEU A 127 9.72 -10.90 -17.68
N GLU A 128 10.85 -10.63 -18.33
CA GLU A 128 11.93 -9.80 -17.77
C GLU A 128 11.43 -8.39 -17.45
N LYS A 129 10.73 -7.76 -18.40
CA LYS A 129 10.13 -6.44 -18.21
C LYS A 129 9.15 -6.41 -17.04
N TYR A 130 8.28 -7.41 -16.93
CA TYR A 130 7.35 -7.55 -15.80
C TYR A 130 8.10 -7.64 -14.46
N LYS A 131 9.13 -8.49 -14.38
CA LYS A 131 9.95 -8.65 -13.16
C LYS A 131 10.63 -7.35 -12.77
N THR A 132 11.24 -6.64 -13.72
CA THR A 132 11.88 -5.34 -13.48
C THR A 132 10.90 -4.29 -12.98
N LEU A 133 9.71 -4.17 -13.59
CA LEU A 133 8.71 -3.20 -13.17
C LEU A 133 8.15 -3.51 -11.77
N LYS A 134 7.92 -4.78 -11.47
CA LYS A 134 7.45 -5.22 -10.15
C LYS A 134 8.49 -4.98 -9.05
N GLU A 135 9.77 -5.23 -9.35
CA GLU A 135 10.86 -4.91 -8.43
C GLU A 135 10.97 -3.40 -8.19
N LYS A 136 10.83 -2.59 -9.26
CA LYS A 136 10.80 -1.13 -9.16
C LYS A 136 9.66 -0.65 -8.28
N GLU A 137 8.43 -1.13 -8.48
CA GLU A 137 7.28 -0.75 -7.62
C GLU A 137 7.54 -1.09 -6.15
N LYS A 138 8.11 -2.27 -5.88
CA LYS A 138 8.46 -2.67 -4.51
C LYS A 138 9.52 -1.75 -3.89
N LEU A 139 10.54 -1.38 -4.66
CA LEU A 139 11.58 -0.44 -4.20
C LEU A 139 11.01 0.96 -3.97
N GLU A 140 10.13 1.44 -4.85
CA GLU A 140 9.46 2.74 -4.67
C GLU A 140 8.55 2.76 -3.44
N GLU A 141 7.85 1.66 -3.16
CA GLU A 141 7.06 1.49 -1.94
C GLU A 141 7.94 1.48 -0.69
N GLU A 142 9.07 0.77 -0.75
CA GLU A 142 10.04 0.73 0.35
C GLU A 142 10.66 2.10 0.62
N VAL A 143 11.12 2.80 -0.42
CA VAL A 143 11.63 4.18 -0.32
C VAL A 143 10.56 5.11 0.23
N ARG A 144 9.30 4.96 -0.19
CA ARG A 144 8.19 5.74 0.33
C ARG A 144 8.01 5.47 1.82
N ARG A 145 7.98 4.20 2.25
CA ARG A 145 7.87 3.80 3.65
C ARG A 145 9.00 4.43 4.47
N LEU A 146 10.26 4.18 4.11
CA LEU A 146 11.44 4.74 4.79
C LEU A 146 11.44 6.28 4.85
N SER A 147 10.81 6.94 3.89
CA SER A 147 10.73 8.41 3.86
C SER A 147 9.63 8.99 4.76
N ILE A 148 8.54 8.25 5.01
CA ILE A 148 7.35 8.78 5.69
C ILE A 148 7.01 8.10 7.02
N THR A 149 7.59 6.95 7.35
CA THR A 149 7.34 6.23 8.62
C THR A 149 8.49 6.39 9.60
N ASP A 150 8.20 6.20 10.88
CA ASP A 150 9.18 6.00 11.95
C ASP A 150 9.43 4.50 12.14
N ASP A 151 10.69 4.08 12.07
CA ASP A 151 11.06 2.66 12.04
C ASP A 151 10.78 1.92 13.35
N LEU A 152 10.76 2.63 14.48
CA LEU A 152 10.58 2.02 15.79
C LEU A 152 9.10 1.71 16.07
N THR A 153 8.23 2.69 15.82
CA THR A 153 6.80 2.66 16.16
C THR A 153 5.92 2.20 15.01
N GLY A 154 6.42 2.28 13.78
CA GLY A 154 5.66 2.03 12.55
C GLY A 154 4.53 3.04 12.33
N LEU A 155 4.50 4.14 13.08
CA LEU A 155 3.66 5.31 12.79
C LEU A 155 4.31 6.16 11.70
N TYR A 156 3.61 7.18 11.22
CA TYR A 156 4.21 8.16 10.34
C TYR A 156 5.23 9.04 11.09
N ASN A 157 6.23 9.56 10.39
CA ASN A 157 7.24 10.41 10.99
C ASN A 157 6.81 11.90 11.00
N HIS A 158 7.53 12.69 11.77
CA HIS A 158 7.35 14.14 11.89
C HIS A 158 7.28 14.88 10.55
N ARG A 159 8.11 14.50 9.56
CA ARG A 159 8.10 15.16 8.24
C ARG A 159 6.77 14.90 7.52
N HIS A 160 6.25 13.68 7.62
CA HIS A 160 4.96 13.33 7.04
C HIS A 160 3.80 14.04 7.74
N PHE A 161 3.88 14.23 9.06
CA PHE A 161 2.89 14.99 9.83
C PHE A 161 2.63 16.39 9.24
N PHE A 162 3.67 17.21 9.09
CA PHE A 162 3.52 18.58 8.58
C PHE A 162 2.95 18.60 7.15
N LYS A 163 3.41 17.69 6.29
CA LYS A 163 2.91 17.57 4.91
C LYS A 163 1.42 17.22 4.87
N THR A 164 0.98 16.29 5.70
CA THR A 164 -0.43 15.88 5.76
C THR A 164 -1.29 16.97 6.39
N LEU A 165 -0.83 17.59 7.48
CA LEU A 165 -1.54 18.69 8.13
C LEU A 165 -1.77 19.86 7.15
N GLU A 166 -0.75 20.27 6.40
CA GLU A 166 -0.87 21.35 5.40
C GLU A 166 -1.92 21.02 4.33
N ALA A 167 -1.92 19.77 3.83
CA ALA A 167 -2.89 19.30 2.85
C ALA A 167 -4.33 19.28 3.41
N GLU A 168 -4.52 18.84 4.65
CA GLU A 168 -5.83 18.76 5.27
C GLU A 168 -6.39 20.13 5.65
N LEU A 169 -5.55 21.07 6.11
CA LEU A 169 -5.98 22.46 6.32
C LEU A 169 -6.46 23.12 5.01
N ALA A 170 -5.79 22.83 3.89
CA ALA A 170 -6.22 23.32 2.58
C ALA A 170 -7.58 22.73 2.13
N ARG A 171 -7.88 21.47 2.51
CA ARG A 171 -9.17 20.82 2.24
C ARG A 171 -10.28 21.33 3.14
N LEU A 172 -9.99 21.47 4.44
CA LEU A 172 -10.92 21.94 5.47
C LEU A 172 -11.51 23.30 5.11
N ARG A 173 -10.67 24.24 4.66
CA ARG A 173 -11.10 25.59 4.23
C ARG A 173 -12.15 25.57 3.11
N ARG A 174 -12.24 24.49 2.33
CA ARG A 174 -13.22 24.32 1.25
C ARG A 174 -14.47 23.57 1.71
N GLN A 175 -14.29 22.54 2.53
CA GLN A 175 -15.34 21.57 2.86
C GLN A 175 -16.03 21.83 4.21
N LYS A 176 -15.49 22.71 5.05
CA LYS A 176 -16.00 23.03 6.39
C LYS A 176 -16.21 21.80 7.27
N ILE A 177 -15.27 20.86 7.20
CA ILE A 177 -15.23 19.64 8.02
C ILE A 177 -14.40 19.94 9.27
N SER A 178 -14.72 19.39 10.45
CA SER A 178 -13.88 19.53 11.65
C SER A 178 -12.52 18.84 11.49
N LEU A 179 -11.48 19.39 12.10
CA LEU A 179 -10.16 18.77 12.19
C LEU A 179 -9.66 18.90 13.62
N SER A 180 -9.36 17.78 14.25
CA SER A 180 -8.83 17.76 15.61
C SER A 180 -7.41 17.19 15.62
N LEU A 181 -6.58 17.74 16.49
CA LEU A 181 -5.19 17.39 16.70
C LEU A 181 -5.00 16.94 18.15
N LEU A 182 -4.46 15.74 18.33
CA LEU A 182 -3.96 15.26 19.61
C LEU A 182 -2.43 15.32 19.60
N MET A 183 -1.84 15.85 20.65
CA MET A 183 -0.41 15.74 20.92
C MET A 183 -0.23 15.15 22.30
N PHE A 184 0.66 14.17 22.45
CA PHE A 184 0.91 13.57 23.74
C PHE A 184 2.34 13.11 23.92
N ASP A 185 2.73 12.99 25.17
CA ASP A 185 4.06 12.60 25.60
C ASP A 185 3.96 11.65 26.80
N LEU A 186 4.92 10.74 26.91
CA LEU A 186 4.98 9.73 27.96
C LEU A 186 5.47 10.33 29.27
N ASP A 187 4.64 10.25 30.31
CA ASP A 187 4.97 10.77 31.63
C ASP A 187 6.17 10.01 32.23
N ASN A 188 7.18 10.74 32.69
CA ASN A 188 8.39 10.20 33.34
C ASN A 188 9.21 9.21 32.49
N PHE A 189 9.09 9.22 31.15
CA PHE A 189 9.77 8.25 30.29
C PHE A 189 11.30 8.29 30.38
N LYS A 190 11.89 9.47 30.55
CA LYS A 190 13.34 9.59 30.80
C LYS A 190 13.77 8.79 32.03
N ARG A 191 13.03 8.89 33.13
CA ARG A 191 13.31 8.15 34.38
C ARG A 191 13.15 6.65 34.17
N TYR A 192 12.18 6.23 33.36
CA TYR A 192 12.02 4.84 32.98
C TYR A 192 13.23 4.31 32.21
N ASN A 193 13.71 5.07 31.21
CA ASN A 193 14.92 4.71 30.46
C ASN A 193 16.17 4.65 31.35
N ASP A 194 16.32 5.57 32.30
CA ASP A 194 17.43 5.58 33.23
C ASP A 194 17.42 4.35 34.17
N LEU A 195 16.24 3.78 34.45
CA LEU A 195 16.07 2.65 35.36
C LEU A 195 16.13 1.29 34.65
N TYR A 196 15.52 1.17 33.47
CA TYR A 196 15.33 -0.10 32.75
C TYR A 196 16.16 -0.21 31.46
N GLY A 197 16.78 0.89 31.04
CA GLY A 197 17.57 0.99 29.81
C GLY A 197 16.74 1.29 28.57
N HIS A 198 17.40 1.88 27.57
CA HIS A 198 16.77 2.33 26.32
C HIS A 198 16.09 1.21 25.52
N LEU A 199 16.61 -0.02 25.57
CA LEU A 199 15.98 -1.15 24.87
C LEU A 199 14.59 -1.49 25.42
N GLU A 200 14.36 -1.32 26.72
CA GLU A 200 13.02 -1.47 27.30
C GLU A 200 12.14 -0.26 26.95
N GLY A 201 12.70 0.94 26.89
CA GLY A 201 12.01 2.13 26.39
C GLY A 201 11.52 1.97 24.95
N ASP A 202 12.35 1.40 24.08
CA ASP A 202 12.02 1.12 22.68
C ASP A 202 10.81 0.17 22.57
N LYS A 203 10.71 -0.83 23.47
CA LYS A 203 9.52 -1.72 23.53
C LYS A 203 8.26 -0.97 23.94
N VAL A 204 8.36 -0.02 24.87
CA VAL A 204 7.23 0.84 25.27
C VAL A 204 6.78 1.68 24.08
N LEU A 205 7.70 2.38 23.42
CA LEU A 205 7.40 3.23 22.26
C LEU A 205 6.76 2.42 21.12
N LYS A 206 7.29 1.23 20.84
CA LYS A 206 6.72 0.33 19.83
C LYS A 206 5.28 -0.06 20.15
N ASN A 207 4.98 -0.42 21.39
CA ASN A 207 3.61 -0.74 21.80
C ASN A 207 2.67 0.45 21.75
N ILE A 208 3.15 1.65 22.08
CA ILE A 208 2.35 2.87 21.94
C ILE A 208 1.98 3.11 20.47
N GLY A 209 2.91 2.87 19.54
CA GLY A 209 2.62 2.87 18.11
C GLY A 209 1.45 1.94 17.74
N GLU A 210 1.44 0.72 18.27
CA GLU A 210 0.35 -0.23 18.05
C GLU A 210 -0.96 0.19 18.73
N ILE A 211 -0.91 0.71 19.96
CA ILE A 211 -2.10 1.23 20.66
C ILE A 211 -2.74 2.37 19.86
N VAL A 212 -1.93 3.29 19.33
CA VAL A 212 -2.40 4.39 18.49
C VAL A 212 -3.09 3.86 17.24
N LYS A 213 -2.47 2.93 16.49
CA LYS A 213 -3.07 2.34 15.27
C LYS A 213 -4.42 1.68 15.53
N HIS A 214 -4.56 0.96 16.64
CA HIS A 214 -5.83 0.31 17.03
C HIS A 214 -6.87 1.30 17.57
N SER A 215 -6.44 2.48 17.98
CA SER A 215 -7.29 3.52 18.57
C SER A 215 -7.77 4.56 17.57
N ILE A 216 -7.45 4.45 16.28
CA ILE A 216 -7.84 5.43 15.25
C ILE A 216 -8.53 4.73 14.07
N ARG A 217 -9.32 5.46 13.27
CA ARG A 217 -10.01 4.88 12.11
C ARG A 217 -9.02 4.64 10.97
N TYR A 218 -8.94 3.39 10.53
CA TYR A 218 -8.10 3.00 9.40
C TYR A 218 -8.45 3.79 8.13
N ASN A 219 -7.44 4.26 7.40
CA ASN A 219 -7.55 5.06 6.18
C ASN A 219 -8.29 6.41 6.30
N VAL A 220 -8.56 6.91 7.50
CA VAL A 220 -9.20 8.21 7.72
C VAL A 220 -8.36 9.06 8.67
N ASP A 221 -8.07 8.52 9.85
CA ASP A 221 -7.26 9.18 10.86
C ASP A 221 -5.79 8.78 10.69
N SER A 222 -4.84 9.56 11.23
CA SER A 222 -3.41 9.26 11.09
C SER A 222 -2.63 9.54 12.37
N GLY A 223 -1.80 8.58 12.78
CA GLY A 223 -0.90 8.68 13.92
C GLY A 223 0.55 8.89 13.51
N TYR A 224 1.28 9.68 14.28
CA TYR A 224 2.63 10.12 14.00
C TYR A 224 3.51 10.03 15.26
N ARG A 225 4.78 9.68 15.08
CA ARG A 225 5.82 9.96 16.08
C ARG A 225 6.43 11.32 15.77
N TYR A 226 6.18 12.29 16.64
CA TYR A 226 6.61 13.67 16.48
C TYR A 226 8.11 13.81 16.78
N GLY A 227 8.60 13.11 17.81
CA GLY A 227 10.02 13.02 18.12
C GLY A 227 10.25 12.42 19.50
N GLY A 228 11.29 11.60 19.67
CA GLY A 228 11.58 10.99 20.98
C GLY A 228 10.39 10.17 21.51
N ASP A 229 9.79 10.65 22.59
CA ASP A 229 8.61 10.15 23.30
C ASP A 229 7.33 10.97 23.04
N GLU A 230 7.35 11.88 22.06
CA GLU A 230 6.21 12.67 21.65
C GLU A 230 5.50 12.06 20.42
N PHE A 231 4.18 12.05 20.48
CA PHE A 231 3.29 11.48 19.48
C PHE A 231 2.20 12.50 19.10
N THR A 232 1.71 12.37 17.87
CA THR A 232 0.67 13.24 17.34
C THR A 232 -0.36 12.43 16.59
N ILE A 233 -1.63 12.82 16.66
CA ILE A 233 -2.72 12.17 15.92
C ILE A 233 -3.58 13.24 15.26
N LEU A 234 -3.79 13.08 13.95
CA LEU A 234 -4.66 13.92 13.16
C LEU A 234 -5.99 13.19 12.93
N LEU A 235 -7.08 13.80 13.40
CA LEU A 235 -8.44 13.25 13.35
C LEU A 235 -9.29 14.06 12.38
N ILE A 236 -9.59 13.47 11.22
CA ILE A 236 -10.32 14.15 10.14
C ILE A 236 -11.82 13.96 10.36
N GLY A 237 -12.58 15.06 10.33
CA GLY A 237 -14.02 15.05 10.55
C GLY A 237 -14.43 14.71 11.98
N ALA A 238 -13.53 14.91 12.95
CA ALA A 238 -13.82 14.70 14.37
C ALA A 238 -13.97 16.06 15.07
N SER A 239 -15.13 16.28 15.68
CA SER A 239 -15.34 17.36 16.65
C SER A 239 -14.55 17.10 17.93
N VAL A 240 -14.40 18.13 18.77
CA VAL A 240 -13.71 18.02 20.07
C VAL A 240 -14.24 16.86 20.93
N ASP A 241 -15.55 16.62 21.00
CA ASP A 241 -16.15 15.54 21.82
C ASP A 241 -15.72 14.14 21.35
N HIS A 242 -15.74 13.92 20.02
CA HIS A 242 -15.30 12.66 19.43
C HIS A 242 -13.79 12.48 19.60
N ALA A 243 -13.03 13.56 19.42
CA ALA A 243 -11.58 13.55 19.61
C ALA A 243 -11.21 13.26 21.08
N LEU A 244 -11.95 13.81 22.05
CA LEU A 244 -11.78 13.55 23.47
C LEU A 244 -12.03 12.07 23.81
N THR A 245 -13.05 11.46 23.21
CA THR A 245 -13.32 10.01 23.36
C THR A 245 -12.14 9.16 22.88
N ILE A 246 -11.54 9.54 21.74
CA ILE A 246 -10.36 8.85 21.20
C ILE A 246 -9.14 9.07 22.09
N ALA A 247 -8.92 10.30 22.57
CA ALA A 247 -7.84 10.66 23.47
C ALA A 247 -7.92 9.84 24.78
N GLU A 248 -9.09 9.76 25.41
CA GLU A 248 -9.28 8.99 26.63
C GLU A 248 -9.12 7.48 26.40
N ARG A 249 -9.56 6.97 25.25
CA ARG A 249 -9.29 5.57 24.89
C ARG A 249 -7.79 5.29 24.81
N ILE A 250 -7.02 6.18 24.18
CA ILE A 250 -5.57 6.04 24.07
C ILE A 250 -4.93 6.11 25.46
N ARG A 251 -5.26 7.15 26.25
CA ARG A 251 -4.75 7.33 27.62
C ARG A 251 -5.01 6.09 28.47
N SER A 252 -6.25 5.61 28.51
CA SER A 252 -6.64 4.43 29.28
C SER A 252 -5.98 3.15 28.78
N SER A 253 -5.78 3.00 27.47
CA SER A 253 -5.12 1.81 26.90
C SER A 253 -3.64 1.77 27.25
N ILE A 254 -2.97 2.93 27.27
CA ILE A 254 -1.56 3.03 27.67
C ILE A 254 -1.41 2.81 29.18
N GLU A 255 -2.27 3.40 30.00
CA GLU A 255 -2.27 3.19 31.46
C GLU A 255 -2.50 1.71 31.83
N GLN A 256 -3.35 1.01 31.10
CA GLN A 256 -3.61 -0.41 31.30
C GLN A 256 -2.52 -1.34 30.74
N ALA A 257 -1.60 -0.81 29.93
CA ALA A 257 -0.49 -1.59 29.43
C ALA A 257 0.50 -1.88 30.56
N GLU A 258 1.07 -3.09 30.59
CA GLU A 258 1.95 -3.57 31.67
C GLU A 258 3.37 -2.92 31.66
N PHE A 259 3.47 -1.60 31.42
CA PHE A 259 4.73 -0.84 31.34
C PHE A 259 5.08 -0.14 32.65
N GLN A 260 5.00 -0.83 33.79
CA GLN A 260 5.47 -0.31 35.09
C GLN A 260 4.95 1.10 35.43
N ASN A 261 3.67 1.37 35.15
CA ASN A 261 2.98 2.64 35.37
C ASN A 261 3.41 3.81 34.46
N ILE A 262 3.92 3.56 33.25
CA ILE A 262 3.99 4.60 32.22
C ILE A 262 2.57 5.07 31.87
N THR A 263 2.36 6.38 31.93
CA THR A 263 1.11 7.04 31.52
C THR A 263 1.42 8.10 30.46
N VAL A 264 0.39 8.77 29.95
CA VAL A 264 0.55 9.86 28.97
C VAL A 264 -0.23 11.10 29.38
N SER A 265 0.36 12.24 29.03
CA SER A 265 -0.31 13.54 29.07
C SER A 265 -0.70 13.94 27.66
N ILE A 266 -1.99 14.17 27.42
CA ILE A 266 -2.54 14.44 26.08
C ILE A 266 -3.10 15.87 26.02
N GLY A 267 -2.66 16.65 25.05
CA GLY A 267 -3.27 17.90 24.61
C GLY A 267 -4.18 17.65 23.41
N LEU A 268 -5.38 18.22 23.44
CA LEU A 268 -6.35 18.18 22.35
C LEU A 268 -6.68 19.61 21.90
N SER A 269 -6.63 19.82 20.59
CA SER A 269 -7.03 21.06 19.92
C SER A 269 -7.93 20.77 18.72
N GLU A 270 -9.07 21.46 18.61
CA GLU A 270 -9.86 21.50 17.36
C GLU A 270 -9.45 22.75 16.56
N TYR A 271 -9.32 22.58 15.24
CA TYR A 271 -8.94 23.67 14.35
C TYR A 271 -9.99 24.78 14.35
N GLN A 272 -9.52 26.02 14.38
CA GLN A 272 -10.32 27.23 14.26
C GLN A 272 -9.72 28.12 13.17
N ASP A 273 -10.56 28.84 12.43
CA ASP A 273 -10.16 29.63 11.24
C ASP A 273 -9.06 30.66 11.50
N HIS A 274 -8.87 31.08 12.75
CA HIS A 274 -7.85 32.03 13.16
C HIS A 274 -6.46 31.41 13.34
N PHE A 275 -6.34 30.07 13.35
CA PHE A 275 -5.06 29.39 13.42
C PHE A 275 -4.39 29.33 12.04
N ASP A 276 -3.11 29.71 12.01
CA ASP A 276 -2.17 29.21 11.03
C ASP A 276 -1.69 27.80 11.42
N LEU A 277 -0.84 27.20 10.58
CA LEU A 277 -0.37 25.83 10.79
C LEU A 277 0.37 25.70 12.12
N GLU A 278 1.30 26.61 12.41
CA GLU A 278 2.10 26.61 13.64
C GLU A 278 1.25 26.89 14.88
N GLY A 279 0.32 27.83 14.80
CA GLY A 279 -0.61 28.17 15.89
C GLY A 279 -1.53 27.01 16.25
N PHE A 280 -1.97 26.22 15.26
CA PHE A 280 -2.79 25.04 15.53
C PHE A 280 -2.01 23.97 16.30
N VAL A 281 -0.79 23.66 15.86
CA VAL A 281 0.11 22.71 16.54
C VAL A 281 0.44 23.21 17.94
N LYS A 282 0.83 24.47 18.06
CA LYS A 282 1.13 25.11 19.34
C LYS A 282 -0.03 25.03 20.31
N SER A 283 -1.27 25.18 19.83
CA SER A 283 -2.42 25.07 20.71
C SER A 283 -2.63 23.67 21.30
N ALA A 284 -2.27 22.60 20.56
CA ALA A 284 -2.28 21.24 21.10
C ALA A 284 -1.11 21.01 22.07
N ASP A 285 0.07 21.57 21.75
CA ASP A 285 1.26 21.53 22.62
C ASP A 285 1.03 22.24 23.96
N ASP A 286 0.47 23.46 23.94
CA ASP A 286 0.12 24.23 25.14
C ASP A 286 -0.88 23.43 26.01
N ALA A 287 -1.84 22.74 25.40
CA ALA A 287 -2.78 21.89 26.12
C ALA A 287 -2.09 20.66 26.74
N MET A 288 -1.17 20.02 26.01
CA MET A 288 -0.36 18.91 26.52
C MET A 288 0.52 19.34 27.71
N TYR A 289 1.10 20.54 27.62
CA TYR A 289 1.89 21.12 28.70
C TYR A 289 1.07 21.32 29.99
N ILE A 290 -0.17 21.79 29.86
CA ILE A 290 -1.10 21.91 31.00
C ILE A 290 -1.45 20.53 31.57
N ALA A 291 -1.70 19.53 30.72
CA ALA A 291 -1.95 18.16 31.16
C ALA A 291 -0.79 17.61 32.01
N LYS A 292 0.46 17.76 31.54
CA LYS A 292 1.68 17.38 32.27
C LYS A 292 1.76 18.06 33.63
N ASN A 293 1.63 19.39 33.66
CA ASN A 293 1.79 20.17 34.89
C ASN A 293 0.65 20.00 35.90
N SER A 294 -0.48 19.45 35.47
CA SER A 294 -1.62 19.17 36.35
C SER A 294 -1.52 17.81 37.07
N GLY A 295 -0.41 17.08 36.91
CA GLY A 295 -0.14 15.79 37.55
C GLY A 295 -0.10 14.60 36.58
N GLY A 296 -0.04 14.86 35.27
CA GLY A 296 0.04 13.83 34.24
C GLY A 296 -1.22 12.99 34.07
N ASN A 297 -1.10 11.91 33.28
CA ASN A 297 -2.11 10.89 33.07
C ASN A 297 -3.52 11.44 32.80
N ARG A 298 -3.65 12.37 31.86
CA ARG A 298 -4.93 13.04 31.55
C ARG A 298 -4.97 13.64 30.17
N VAL A 299 -6.17 13.97 29.72
CA VAL A 299 -6.41 14.80 28.55
C VAL A 299 -6.72 16.23 29.00
N HIS A 300 -6.17 17.22 28.29
CA HIS A 300 -6.55 18.62 28.44
C HIS A 300 -6.92 19.20 27.08
N THR A 301 -7.97 20.02 27.04
CA THR A 301 -8.51 20.65 25.82
C THR A 301 -8.26 22.15 25.88
N ASN A 302 -7.93 22.76 24.74
CA ASN A 302 -7.88 24.21 24.59
C ASN A 302 -9.27 24.86 24.47
N ILE A 303 -10.31 24.04 24.30
CA ILE A 303 -11.71 24.46 24.15
C ILE A 303 -12.45 24.13 25.47
N PRO A 304 -13.27 25.08 25.98
CA PRO A 304 -14.02 24.92 27.22
C PRO A 304 -15.10 23.83 27.17
#